data_AF-A0A7C3I3K0-F1
#
_entry.id   AF-A0A7C3I3K0-F1
#
_cell.length_a   1.000
_cell.length_b   1.000
_cell.length_c   1.000
_cell.angle_alpha   90.00
_cell.angle_beta   90.00
_cell.angle_gamma   90.00
#
_symmetry.space_group_name_H-M   'P 1'
#
loop_
_entity.id
_entity.type
_entity.pdbx_description
1 polymer ?
#
loop_
_entity_poly.entity_id
_entity_poly.type
_entity_poly.pdbx_seq_one_letter_code
_entity_poly.pdbx_strand_id
1 'polypeptide(L)'
;MNPRLQWLKLTTALGLLALAAIMVARFVRSVPGSSDLTFFYDESEGRLFTAPRTAVPPIRGLNDDQPDAVRAVVISTNGNPRDRRARTIAYLERYSPELKRQMEAAQATGASPEMGRELAQAHRFVRRLQDSRWYPLTSPMAERIVSEWLTAGPNGQPAVICTP
;
A
#
# COMPACT_ATOMS: atom_id res chain seq x y z
N MET A 1 -54.28 20.16 10.72
CA MET A 1 -52.85 19.98 10.34
C MET A 1 -52.63 20.67 9.00
N ASN A 2 -51.64 21.55 8.88
CA ASN A 2 -51.52 22.43 7.71
C ASN A 2 -50.78 21.71 6.57
N PRO A 3 -51.46 21.33 5.46
CA PRO A 3 -50.87 20.46 4.44
C PRO A 3 -49.62 21.09 3.80
N ARG A 4 -49.58 22.41 3.66
CA ARG A 4 -48.41 23.15 3.15
C ARG A 4 -47.15 22.95 4.00
N LEU A 5 -47.31 22.83 5.32
CA LEU A 5 -46.19 22.61 6.23
C LEU A 5 -45.67 21.17 6.16
N GLN A 6 -46.53 20.20 5.84
CA GLN A 6 -46.12 18.81 5.63
C GLN A 6 -45.37 18.64 4.29
N TRP A 7 -45.84 19.29 3.23
CA TRP A 7 -45.13 19.32 1.94
C TRP A 7 -43.75 19.95 2.06
N LEU A 8 -43.60 21.04 2.83
CA LEU A 8 -42.29 21.66 3.09
C LEU A 8 -41.31 20.75 3.84
N LYS A 9 -41.82 19.97 4.82
CA LYS A 9 -41.00 18.99 5.56
C LYS A 9 -40.55 17.84 4.65
N LEU A 10 -41.45 17.34 3.80
CA LEU A 10 -41.16 16.27 2.86
C LEU A 10 -40.11 16.69 1.83
N THR A 11 -40.23 17.88 1.23
CA THR A 11 -39.24 18.37 0.27
C THR A 11 -37.87 18.60 0.91
N THR A 12 -37.84 19.15 2.14
CA THR A 12 -36.60 19.36 2.89
C THR A 12 -35.91 18.03 3.22
N ALA A 13 -36.67 17.04 3.70
CA ALA A 13 -36.15 15.70 4.00
C ALA A 13 -35.59 15.02 2.74
N LEU A 14 -36.28 15.14 1.60
CA LEU A 14 -35.82 14.60 0.32
C LEU A 14 -34.52 15.27 -0.13
N GLY A 15 -34.40 16.59 0.03
CA GLY A 15 -33.20 17.36 -0.30
C GLY A 15 -31.99 16.95 0.56
N LEU A 16 -32.20 16.79 1.87
CA LEU A 16 -31.14 16.31 2.78
C LEU A 16 -30.72 14.88 2.45
N LEU A 17 -31.67 13.99 2.12
CA LEU A 17 -31.37 12.62 1.73
C LEU A 17 -30.54 12.58 0.43
N ALA A 18 -30.92 13.39 -0.57
CA ALA A 18 -30.18 13.49 -1.82
C ALA A 18 -28.75 14.02 -1.60
N LEU A 19 -28.59 15.06 -0.76
CA LEU A 19 -27.28 15.60 -0.41
C LEU A 19 -26.41 14.57 0.31
N ALA A 20 -26.97 13.85 1.30
CA ALA A 20 -26.27 12.80 2.01
C ALA A 20 -25.85 11.66 1.05
N ALA A 21 -26.72 11.24 0.14
CA ALA A 21 -26.40 10.25 -0.87
C ALA A 21 -25.26 10.70 -1.80
N ILE A 22 -25.24 11.98 -2.20
CA ILE A 22 -24.13 12.56 -2.98
C ILE A 22 -22.83 12.54 -2.18
N MET A 23 -22.87 12.94 -0.90
CA MET A 23 -21.68 12.94 -0.05
C MET A 23 -21.12 11.53 0.16
N VAL A 24 -21.99 10.55 0.44
CA VAL A 24 -21.61 9.14 0.56
C VAL A 24 -21.07 8.61 -0.76
N ALA A 25 -21.71 8.91 -1.90
CA ALA A 25 -21.22 8.49 -3.21
C ALA A 25 -19.82 9.07 -3.53
N ARG A 26 -19.56 10.33 -3.14
CA ARG A 26 -18.22 10.93 -3.27
C ARG A 26 -17.19 10.26 -2.35
N PHE A 27 -17.58 9.93 -1.12
CA PHE A 27 -16.73 9.22 -0.18
C PHE A 27 -16.38 7.81 -0.65
N VAL A 28 -17.37 7.03 -1.09
CA VAL A 28 -17.18 5.65 -1.58
C VAL A 28 -16.36 5.62 -2.87
N ARG A 29 -16.59 6.55 -3.81
CA ARG A 29 -15.77 6.68 -5.03
C ARG A 29 -14.33 7.12 -4.77
N SER A 30 -14.01 7.57 -3.56
CA SER A 30 -12.65 7.95 -3.15
C SER A 30 -11.83 6.77 -2.64
N VAL A 31 -12.40 5.56 -2.58
CA VAL A 31 -11.65 4.32 -2.33
C VAL A 31 -11.17 3.78 -3.69
N PRO A 32 -9.93 4.06 -4.13
CA PRO A 32 -9.41 3.41 -5.32
C PRO A 32 -9.43 1.88 -5.12
N GLY A 33 -10.04 1.17 -6.06
CA GLY A 33 -9.97 -0.30 -6.12
C GLY A 33 -8.52 -0.76 -6.12
N SER A 34 -8.25 -1.92 -5.52
CA SER A 34 -6.91 -2.49 -5.44
C SER A 34 -6.33 -2.64 -6.85
N SER A 35 -5.36 -1.80 -7.21
CA SER A 35 -4.59 -1.94 -8.44
C SER A 35 -3.90 -3.31 -8.43
N ASP A 36 -4.01 -4.05 -9.54
CA ASP A 36 -3.28 -5.32 -9.75
C ASP A 36 -1.77 -5.12 -9.78
N LEU A 37 -1.32 -3.86 -9.83
CA LEU A 37 0.06 -3.45 -9.78
C LEU A 37 0.43 -2.92 -8.39
N THR A 38 1.72 -3.03 -8.07
CA THR A 38 2.35 -2.36 -6.95
C THR A 38 3.69 -1.79 -7.37
N PHE A 39 4.23 -0.89 -6.55
CA PHE A 39 5.55 -0.32 -6.77
C PHE A 39 6.66 -1.30 -6.38
N PHE A 40 7.69 -1.38 -7.22
CA PHE A 40 8.96 -2.02 -6.96
C PHE A 40 10.08 -1.01 -7.16
N TYR A 41 11.17 -1.19 -6.43
CA TYR A 41 12.37 -0.38 -6.53
C TYR A 41 13.52 -1.29 -6.95
N ASP A 42 14.08 -1.01 -8.12
CA ASP A 42 15.28 -1.62 -8.64
C ASP A 42 16.50 -1.03 -7.91
N GLU A 43 17.19 -1.86 -7.12
CA GLU A 43 18.29 -1.40 -6.27
C GLU A 43 19.53 -1.02 -7.09
N SER A 44 19.84 -1.71 -8.20
CA SER A 44 20.99 -1.39 -9.04
C SER A 44 20.76 -0.15 -9.91
N GLU A 45 19.55 0.01 -10.44
CA GLU A 45 19.18 1.16 -11.26
C GLU A 45 18.78 2.39 -10.44
N GLY A 46 18.46 2.19 -9.16
CA GLY A 46 18.00 3.23 -8.26
C GLY A 46 16.62 3.80 -8.65
N ARG A 47 15.78 2.98 -9.30
CA ARG A 47 14.55 3.44 -9.97
C ARG A 47 13.29 2.73 -9.47
N LEU A 48 12.24 3.51 -9.31
CA LEU A 48 10.90 3.00 -9.02
C LEU A 48 10.19 2.61 -10.32
N PHE A 49 9.56 1.44 -10.33
CA PHE A 49 8.71 0.97 -11.41
C PHE A 49 7.50 0.21 -10.86
N THR A 50 6.63 -0.25 -11.77
CA THR A 50 5.40 -0.97 -11.42
C THR A 50 5.45 -2.39 -11.95
N ALA A 51 5.05 -3.35 -11.12
CA ALA A 51 4.94 -4.75 -11.51
C ALA A 51 3.73 -5.40 -10.80
N PRO A 52 3.32 -6.62 -11.17
CA PRO A 52 2.18 -7.30 -10.55
C PRO A 52 2.30 -7.35 -9.02
N ARG A 53 1.23 -7.02 -8.31
CA ARG A 53 1.15 -7.04 -6.85
C ARG A 53 1.42 -8.43 -6.26
N THR A 54 1.07 -9.47 -7.02
CA THR A 54 1.29 -10.87 -6.67
C THR A 54 2.75 -11.27 -6.75
N ALA A 55 3.61 -10.51 -7.43
CA ALA A 55 5.00 -10.86 -7.57
C ALA A 55 5.73 -10.87 -6.21
N VAL A 56 6.54 -11.91 -6.01
CA VAL A 56 7.20 -12.22 -4.74
C VAL A 56 8.60 -11.59 -4.73
N PRO A 57 8.88 -10.56 -3.91
CA PRO A 57 10.16 -9.85 -3.95
C PRO A 57 11.32 -10.67 -3.34
N PRO A 58 12.55 -10.52 -3.85
CA PRO A 58 12.90 -9.66 -4.98
C PRO A 58 12.49 -10.27 -6.33
N ILE A 59 12.23 -9.41 -7.31
CA ILE A 59 11.90 -9.76 -8.70
C ILE A 59 13.02 -9.25 -9.62
N ARG A 60 12.95 -9.62 -10.91
CA ARG A 60 13.88 -9.12 -11.92
C ARG A 60 13.83 -7.59 -12.02
N GLY A 61 15.00 -6.96 -12.11
CA GLY A 61 15.18 -5.53 -12.41
C GLY A 61 14.74 -5.12 -13.81
N LEU A 62 14.88 -3.83 -14.12
CA LEU A 62 14.39 -3.23 -15.38
C LEU A 62 15.26 -3.56 -16.60
N ASN A 63 16.58 -3.58 -16.42
CA ASN A 63 17.54 -3.60 -17.54
C ASN A 63 18.50 -4.79 -17.52
N ASP A 64 18.39 -5.68 -16.55
CA ASP A 64 19.22 -6.87 -16.43
C ASP A 64 18.39 -8.10 -16.04
N ASP A 65 19.07 -9.24 -15.85
CA ASP A 65 18.47 -10.47 -15.35
C ASP A 65 18.64 -10.63 -13.82
N GLN A 66 19.08 -9.58 -13.12
CA GLN A 66 19.34 -9.66 -11.68
C GLN A 66 18.01 -9.55 -10.91
N PRO A 67 17.77 -10.43 -9.91
CA PRO A 67 16.62 -10.33 -9.05
C PRO A 67 16.90 -9.37 -7.88
N ASP A 68 17.06 -8.09 -8.18
CA ASP A 68 17.41 -7.03 -7.24
C ASP A 68 16.29 -5.98 -7.07
N ALA A 69 15.16 -6.14 -7.76
CA ALA A 69 14.00 -5.28 -7.59
C ALA A 69 13.15 -5.73 -6.40
N VAL A 70 13.09 -4.89 -5.36
CA VAL A 70 12.37 -5.15 -4.11
C VAL A 70 11.04 -4.41 -4.09
N ARG A 71 10.08 -4.85 -3.27
CA ARG A 71 8.78 -4.17 -3.17
C ARG A 71 8.97 -2.82 -2.47
N ALA A 72 8.36 -1.77 -2.99
CA ALA A 72 8.43 -0.43 -2.41
C ALA A 72 7.07 -0.02 -1.85
N VAL A 73 7.04 0.39 -0.58
CA VAL A 73 5.86 1.04 0.00
C VAL A 73 6.00 2.54 -0.23
N VAL A 74 5.18 3.06 -1.14
CA VAL A 74 5.18 4.47 -1.51
C VAL A 74 4.05 5.17 -0.78
N ILE A 75 4.32 6.35 -0.23
CA ILE A 75 3.37 7.16 0.52
C ILE A 75 3.28 8.58 -0.05
N SER A 76 2.16 9.25 0.19
CA SER A 76 1.94 10.66 -0.11
C SER A 76 1.98 11.48 1.17
N THR A 77 2.99 12.36 1.30
CA THR A 77 3.19 13.18 2.51
C THR A 77 2.23 14.36 2.62
N ASN A 78 1.63 14.79 1.51
CA ASN A 78 0.61 15.85 1.49
C ASN A 78 -0.83 15.31 1.52
N GLY A 79 -1.02 14.00 1.70
CA GLY A 79 -2.35 13.35 1.68
C GLY A 79 -3.00 13.20 0.30
N ASN A 80 -2.36 13.67 -0.78
CA ASN A 80 -2.87 13.53 -2.14
C ASN A 80 -2.03 12.56 -2.98
N PRO A 81 -2.37 11.25 -3.04
CA PRO A 81 -1.57 10.25 -3.75
C PRO A 81 -1.46 10.51 -5.26
N ARG A 82 -2.27 11.40 -5.86
CA ARG A 82 -2.15 11.78 -7.28
C ARG A 82 -0.99 12.75 -7.53
N ASP A 83 -0.55 13.48 -6.51
CA ASP A 83 0.58 14.39 -6.61
C ASP A 83 1.90 13.60 -6.54
N ARG A 84 2.52 13.37 -7.70
CA ARG A 84 3.78 12.62 -7.79
C ARG A 84 4.94 13.29 -7.06
N ARG A 85 4.92 14.61 -6.87
CA ARG A 85 6.00 15.35 -6.19
C ARG A 85 5.99 15.14 -4.68
N ALA A 86 4.83 14.81 -4.13
CA ALA A 86 4.66 14.49 -2.71
C ALA A 86 4.78 12.99 -2.41
N ARG A 87 5.10 12.16 -3.42
CA ARG A 87 5.33 10.73 -3.23
C ARG A 87 6.75 10.48 -2.75
N THR A 88 6.89 9.64 -1.73
CA THR A 88 8.19 9.14 -1.27
C THR A 88 8.11 7.66 -0.94
N ILE A 89 9.25 6.97 -0.97
CA ILE A 89 9.35 5.58 -0.52
C ILE A 89 9.45 5.61 1.01
N ALA A 90 8.47 5.03 1.70
CA ALA A 90 8.50 4.87 3.14
C ALA A 90 9.54 3.81 3.54
N TYR A 91 9.45 2.63 2.91
CA TYR A 91 10.40 1.55 3.11
C TYR A 91 10.35 0.56 1.94
N LEU A 92 11.37 -0.28 1.87
CA LEU A 92 11.50 -1.39 0.95
C LEU A 92 11.25 -2.70 1.68
N GLU A 93 10.72 -3.70 0.96
CA GLU A 93 10.43 -5.03 1.47
C GLU A 93 10.95 -6.12 0.51
N ARG A 94 11.59 -7.14 1.08
CA ARG A 94 12.01 -8.35 0.36
C ARG A 94 11.79 -9.60 1.18
N TYR A 95 11.67 -10.76 0.52
CA TYR A 95 11.61 -12.04 1.20
C TYR A 95 13.00 -12.68 1.22
N SER A 96 13.23 -13.54 2.20
CA SER A 96 14.35 -14.50 2.11
C SER A 96 14.17 -15.41 0.88
N PRO A 97 15.26 -16.01 0.36
CA PRO A 97 15.18 -17.03 -0.67
C PRO A 97 14.23 -18.18 -0.31
N GLU A 98 14.21 -18.60 0.95
CA GLU A 98 13.38 -19.70 1.47
C GLU A 98 11.90 -19.37 1.33
N LEU A 99 11.48 -18.22 1.87
CA LEU A 99 10.09 -17.78 1.80
C LEU A 99 9.68 -17.48 0.36
N LYS A 100 10.58 -16.90 -0.45
CA LYS A 100 10.29 -16.65 -1.87
C LYS A 100 9.92 -17.95 -2.59
N ARG A 101 10.75 -18.99 -2.48
CA ARG A 101 10.50 -20.30 -3.11
C ARG A 101 9.14 -20.88 -2.71
N GLN A 102 8.81 -20.85 -1.41
CA GLN A 102 7.53 -21.38 -0.94
C GLN A 102 6.33 -20.58 -1.43
N MET A 103 6.44 -19.25 -1.46
CA MET A 103 5.37 -18.37 -1.93
C MET A 103 5.14 -18.54 -3.43
N GLU A 104 6.20 -18.69 -4.22
CA GLU A 104 6.11 -18.95 -5.66
C GLU A 104 5.52 -20.35 -5.95
N ALA A 105 5.93 -21.38 -5.19
CA ALA A 105 5.35 -22.71 -5.30
C ALA A 105 3.85 -22.74 -4.92
N ALA A 106 3.48 -22.02 -3.86
CA ALA A 106 2.08 -21.84 -3.45
C ALA A 106 1.26 -21.13 -4.55
N GLN A 107 1.83 -20.10 -5.18
CA GLN A 107 1.18 -19.40 -6.29
C GLN A 107 0.98 -20.30 -7.52
N ALA A 108 1.97 -21.14 -7.84
CA ALA A 108 1.90 -22.04 -8.99
C ALA A 108 0.85 -23.16 -8.81
N THR A 109 0.63 -23.61 -7.57
CA THR A 109 -0.26 -24.73 -7.24
C THR A 109 -1.63 -24.30 -6.72
N GLY A 110 -1.78 -23.05 -6.29
CA GLY A 110 -2.97 -22.55 -5.58
C GLY A 110 -3.08 -23.05 -4.13
N ALA A 111 -2.06 -23.76 -3.64
CA ALA A 111 -2.01 -24.25 -2.26
C ALA A 111 -1.55 -23.14 -1.29
N SER A 112 -1.79 -23.36 0.01
CA SER A 112 -1.21 -22.49 1.05
C SER A 112 0.30 -22.76 1.18
N PRO A 113 1.11 -21.74 1.48
CA PRO A 113 2.52 -21.94 1.85
C PRO A 113 2.64 -22.88 3.05
N GLU A 114 3.62 -23.78 3.02
CA GLU A 114 3.89 -24.71 4.12
C GLU A 114 4.35 -23.99 5.39
N MET A 115 5.10 -22.90 5.22
CA MET A 115 5.59 -22.08 6.33
C MET A 115 4.43 -21.38 7.05
N GLY A 116 4.35 -21.61 8.36
CA GLY A 116 3.42 -20.91 9.25
C GLY A 116 3.62 -19.39 9.20
N ARG A 117 2.52 -18.64 9.40
CA ARG A 117 2.47 -17.19 9.26
C ARG A 117 3.56 -16.47 10.07
N GLU A 118 3.82 -16.91 11.30
CA GLU A 118 4.82 -16.30 12.18
C GLU A 118 6.24 -16.47 11.63
N LEU A 119 6.60 -17.69 11.22
CA LEU A 119 7.88 -17.97 10.58
C LEU A 119 8.02 -17.17 9.27
N ALA A 120 6.93 -17.05 8.50
CA ALA A 120 6.93 -16.21 7.29
C ALA A 120 7.23 -14.74 7.59
N GLN A 121 6.79 -14.18 8.72
CA GLN A 121 7.18 -12.81 9.10
C GLN A 121 8.67 -12.69 9.40
N ALA A 122 9.28 -13.68 10.06
CA ALA A 122 10.73 -13.69 10.32
C ALA A 122 11.57 -13.74 9.02
N HIS A 123 10.98 -14.27 7.95
CA HIS A 123 11.58 -14.36 6.62
C HIS A 123 11.20 -13.20 5.68
N ARG A 124 10.50 -12.18 6.19
CA ARG A 124 10.27 -10.90 5.51
C ARG A 124 11.23 -9.87 6.08
N PHE A 125 11.84 -9.08 5.21
CA PHE A 125 12.83 -8.08 5.58
C PHE A 125 12.42 -6.72 5.08
N VAL A 126 12.68 -5.70 5.89
CA VAL A 126 12.44 -4.30 5.54
C VAL A 126 13.67 -3.44 5.78
N ARG A 127 13.78 -2.35 5.03
CA ARG A 127 14.76 -1.28 5.24
C ARG A 127 14.23 0.06 4.76
N ARG A 128 14.77 1.16 5.27
CA ARG A 128 14.59 2.48 4.62
C ARG A 128 15.45 2.54 3.36
N LEU A 129 15.06 3.40 2.42
CA LEU A 129 15.79 3.56 1.15
C LEU A 129 17.28 3.90 1.35
N GLN A 130 17.58 4.71 2.37
CA GLN A 130 18.92 5.16 2.74
C GLN A 130 19.72 4.17 3.61
N ASP A 131 19.06 3.15 4.17
CA ASP A 131 19.72 2.19 5.05
C ASP A 131 20.38 1.09 4.21
N SER A 132 21.60 0.67 4.55
CA SER A 132 22.25 -0.48 3.89
C SER A 132 21.82 -1.84 4.48
N ARG A 133 21.32 -1.83 5.72
CA ARG A 133 21.00 -3.05 6.46
C ARG A 133 19.53 -3.41 6.33
N TRP A 134 19.28 -4.68 6.04
CA TRP A 134 17.95 -5.29 6.09
C TRP A 134 17.65 -5.81 7.50
N TYR A 135 16.42 -5.56 7.96
CA TYR A 135 15.94 -5.99 9.26
C TYR A 135 14.79 -6.99 9.10
N PRO A 136 14.80 -8.14 9.80
CA PRO A 136 13.64 -9.02 9.86
C PRO A 136 12.43 -8.26 10.36
N LEU A 137 11.25 -8.51 9.78
CA LEU A 137 10.02 -7.80 10.11
C LEU A 137 9.59 -8.00 11.57
N THR A 138 10.04 -9.08 12.20
CA THR A 138 9.85 -9.39 13.62
C THR A 138 10.78 -8.60 14.57
N SER A 139 11.70 -7.81 14.04
CA SER A 139 12.65 -7.04 14.86
C SER A 139 12.09 -5.68 15.30
N PRO A 140 12.51 -5.15 16.48
CA PRO A 140 12.10 -3.81 16.92
C PRO A 140 12.50 -2.68 15.95
N MET A 141 13.58 -2.85 15.19
CA MET A 141 13.99 -1.86 14.20
C MET A 141 13.04 -1.86 12.99
N ALA A 142 12.63 -3.04 12.53
CA ALA A 142 11.65 -3.14 11.46
C ALA A 142 10.31 -2.51 11.86
N GLU A 143 9.86 -2.72 13.10
CA GLU A 143 8.65 -2.07 13.62
C GLU A 143 8.71 -0.55 13.51
N ARG A 144 9.85 0.06 13.86
CA ARG A 144 10.06 1.51 13.69
C ARG A 144 9.98 1.93 12.22
N ILE A 145 10.67 1.21 11.34
CA ILE A 145 10.67 1.50 9.90
C ILE A 145 9.24 1.45 9.32
N VAL A 146 8.47 0.40 9.64
CA VAL A 146 7.12 0.23 9.06
C VAL A 146 6.06 1.11 9.71
N SER A 147 6.37 1.79 10.82
CA SER A 147 5.46 2.71 11.52
C SER A 147 5.77 4.19 11.25
N GLU A 148 6.94 4.54 10.69
CA GLU A 148 7.32 5.93 10.42
C GLU A 148 6.32 6.70 9.54
N TRP A 149 5.68 6.02 8.60
CA TRP A 149 4.71 6.68 7.73
C TRP A 149 3.43 7.11 8.47
N LEU A 150 3.17 6.60 9.68
CA LEU A 150 2.01 6.98 10.51
C LEU A 150 2.06 8.44 10.98
N THR A 151 3.21 9.10 10.87
CA THR A 151 3.37 10.52 11.21
C THR A 151 3.93 11.36 10.05
N ALA A 152 4.10 10.77 8.86
CA ALA A 152 4.69 11.42 7.70
C ALA A 152 3.71 12.24 6.84
N GLY A 153 2.42 12.23 7.18
CA GLY A 153 1.37 12.98 6.51
C GLY A 153 1.24 14.42 7.03
N PRO A 154 0.27 15.18 6.49
CA PRO A 154 0.05 16.57 6.89
C PRO A 154 -0.23 16.67 8.39
N ASN A 155 0.41 17.62 9.07
CA ASN A 155 0.20 17.88 10.50
C ASN A 155 0.49 16.65 11.39
N GLY A 156 1.45 15.78 10.99
CA GLY A 156 1.83 14.60 11.75
C GLY A 156 0.81 13.46 11.71
N GLN A 157 -0.15 13.50 10.78
CA GLN A 157 -1.11 12.42 10.55
C GLN A 157 -0.50 11.28 9.73
N PRO A 158 -1.15 10.10 9.66
CA PRO A 158 -0.72 9.05 8.76
C PRO A 158 -0.69 9.50 7.31
N ALA A 159 0.42 9.23 6.62
CA ALA A 159 0.53 9.46 5.20
C ALA A 159 -0.40 8.51 4.41
N VAL A 160 -0.81 8.89 3.21
CA VAL A 160 -1.65 8.03 2.36
C VAL A 160 -0.76 7.08 1.56
N ILE A 161 -0.98 5.76 1.68
CA ILE A 161 -0.27 4.78 0.85
C ILE A 161 -0.69 4.95 -0.61
N CYS A 162 0.29 5.07 -1.49
CA CYS A 162 0.10 5.19 -2.93
C CYS A 162 0.03 3.80 -3.58
N THR A 163 -0.98 3.60 -4.41
CA THR A 163 -1.01 2.52 -5.40
C THR A 163 -0.74 3.10 -6.79
N PRO A 164 -0.09 2.35 -7.69
CA PRO A 164 0.08 2.77 -9.08
C PRO A 164 -1.25 2.94 -9.81
#